data_AF-A0A382V2J3-F1
#
_entry.id   AF-A0A382V2J3-F1
#
_cell.length_a   1.000
_cell.length_b   1.000
_cell.length_c   1.000
_cell.angle_alpha   90.00
_cell.angle_beta   90.00
_cell.angle_gamma   90.00
#
_symmetry.space_group_name_H-M   'P 1'
#
loop_
_entity.id
_entity.type
_entity.pdbx_description
1 polymer ?
#
loop_
_entity_poly.entity_id
_entity_poly.type
_entity_poly.pdbx_seq_one_letter_code
_entity_poly.pdbx_strand_id
1 'polypeptide(L)'
;MAITLPDPALCFVTDRDQTAGRPLDVVVEAAIDGGVNMVQLRERDLPGGHLLNWAFRLRQITAGKALFIVNDRIDIAMLSGAD
;
A
#
# COMPACT_ATOMS: atom_id res chain seq x y z
N MET A 1 2.62 17.53 -4.78
CA MET A 1 4.01 17.36 -5.27
C MET A 1 4.11 15.94 -5.80
N ALA A 2 4.55 15.76 -7.05
CA ALA A 2 4.79 14.42 -7.57
C ALA A 2 5.97 13.79 -6.81
N ILE A 3 5.79 12.60 -6.25
CA ILE A 3 6.89 11.83 -5.67
C ILE A 3 7.74 11.34 -6.84
N THR A 4 9.01 11.74 -6.88
CA THR A 4 10.00 11.20 -7.82
C THR A 4 10.59 9.94 -7.20
N LEU A 5 10.43 8.79 -7.85
CA LEU A 5 11.01 7.53 -7.39
C LEU A 5 12.52 7.51 -7.66
N PRO A 6 13.33 7.00 -6.72
CA PRO A 6 14.75 6.75 -6.97
C PRO A 6 14.94 5.55 -7.90
N ASP A 7 16.15 5.42 -8.46
CA ASP A 7 16.58 4.23 -9.21
C ASP A 7 17.61 3.44 -8.38
N PRO A 8 17.32 2.20 -7.96
CA PRO A 8 16.06 1.47 -8.19
C PRO A 8 14.91 1.92 -7.27
N ALA A 9 13.69 1.80 -7.77
CA ALA A 9 12.49 1.90 -6.95
C ALA A 9 12.35 0.61 -6.11
N LEU A 10 11.91 0.74 -4.86
CA LEU A 10 11.67 -0.37 -3.96
C LEU A 10 10.18 -0.44 -3.66
N CYS A 11 9.52 -1.39 -4.32
CA CYS A 11 8.08 -1.60 -4.21
C CYS A 11 7.77 -2.75 -3.25
N PHE A 12 6.93 -2.47 -2.26
CA PHE A 12 6.35 -3.47 -1.38
C PHE A 12 4.94 -3.84 -1.84
N VAL A 13 4.77 -5.09 -2.27
CA VAL A 13 3.47 -5.64 -2.65
C VAL A 13 2.89 -6.34 -1.43
N THR A 14 1.70 -5.93 -0.99
CA THR A 14 1.12 -6.48 0.24
C THR A 14 0.64 -7.92 0.06
N ASP A 15 0.76 -8.69 1.13
CA ASP A 15 0.08 -9.97 1.34
C ASP A 15 -0.04 -10.17 2.86
N ARG A 16 -1.24 -10.01 3.41
CA ARG A 16 -1.45 -10.08 4.87
C ARG A 16 -1.08 -11.43 5.47
N ASP A 17 -1.08 -12.50 4.70
CA ASP A 17 -0.74 -13.85 5.15
C ASP A 17 0.78 -14.07 5.22
N GLN A 18 1.58 -13.17 4.63
CA GLN A 18 3.05 -13.23 4.61
C GLN A 18 3.71 -12.23 5.58
N THR A 19 3.02 -11.91 6.67
CA THR A 19 3.47 -10.95 7.69
C THR A 19 4.20 -11.60 8.86
N ALA A 20 4.31 -12.94 8.90
CA ALA A 20 4.74 -13.70 10.07
C ALA A 20 3.93 -13.38 11.34
N GLY A 21 2.61 -13.14 11.17
CA GLY A 21 1.67 -12.87 12.27
C GLY A 21 1.62 -11.41 12.74
N ARG A 22 2.37 -10.50 12.10
CA ARG A 22 2.32 -9.06 12.42
C ARG A 22 1.16 -8.37 11.69
N PRO A 23 0.58 -7.31 12.26
CA PRO A 23 -0.40 -6.50 11.55
C PRO A 23 0.18 -5.94 10.24
N LEU A 24 -0.55 -6.05 9.12
CA LEU A 24 -0.05 -5.64 7.81
C LEU A 24 0.37 -4.17 7.77
N ASP A 25 -0.40 -3.28 8.38
CA ASP A 25 -0.10 -1.86 8.47
C ASP A 25 1.23 -1.57 9.20
N VAL A 26 1.52 -2.30 10.27
CA VAL A 26 2.80 -2.19 10.99
C VAL A 26 3.95 -2.65 10.12
N VAL A 27 3.76 -3.70 9.33
CA VAL A 27 4.77 -4.18 8.37
C VAL A 27 5.00 -3.15 7.27
N VAL A 28 3.93 -2.54 6.73
CA VAL A 28 4.03 -1.48 5.71
C VAL A 28 4.75 -0.26 6.25
N GLU A 29 4.42 0.20 7.47
CA GLU A 29 5.09 1.35 8.10
C GLU A 29 6.58 1.08 8.30
N ALA A 30 6.94 -0.07 8.88
CA ALA A 30 8.34 -0.46 9.06
C ALA A 30 9.09 -0.60 7.71
N ALA A 31 8.42 -1.05 6.66
CA ALA A 31 9.02 -1.17 5.34
C ALA A 31 9.30 0.21 4.71
N ILE A 32 8.39 1.17 4.88
CA ILE A 32 8.59 2.56 4.46
C ILE A 32 9.75 3.19 5.22
N ASP A 33 9.81 3.00 6.54
CA ASP A 33 10.92 3.48 7.36
C ASP A 33 12.26 2.83 6.95
N GLY A 34 12.22 1.62 6.39
CA GLY A 34 13.35 0.91 5.80
C GLY A 34 13.74 1.32 4.38
N GLY A 35 13.02 2.26 3.74
CA GLY A 35 13.34 2.79 2.41
C GLY A 35 12.42 2.32 1.27
N VAL A 36 11.32 1.62 1.56
CA VAL A 36 10.27 1.38 0.57
C VAL A 36 9.67 2.72 0.12
N ASN A 37 9.64 2.94 -1.19
CA ASN A 37 9.15 4.19 -1.80
C ASN A 37 7.87 3.99 -2.63
N MET A 38 7.40 2.75 -2.75
CA MET A 38 6.13 2.40 -3.38
C MET A 38 5.47 1.24 -2.63
N VAL A 39 4.17 1.34 -2.39
CA VAL A 39 3.36 0.29 -1.79
C VAL A 39 2.23 -0.06 -2.73
N GLN A 40 2.10 -1.33 -3.08
CA GLN A 40 0.98 -1.84 -3.87
C GLN A 40 0.08 -2.70 -2.98
N LEU A 41 -1.15 -2.23 -2.76
CA LEU A 41 -2.19 -3.02 -2.08
C LEU A 41 -2.66 -4.15 -3.00
N ARG A 42 -2.38 -5.40 -2.59
CA ARG A 42 -2.74 -6.62 -3.32
C ARG A 42 -3.23 -7.72 -2.38
N GLU A 43 -4.46 -7.59 -1.92
CA GLU A 43 -5.15 -8.61 -1.13
C GLU A 43 -6.15 -9.38 -2.01
N ARG A 44 -5.70 -10.50 -2.59
CA ARG A 44 -6.41 -11.26 -3.64
C ARG A 44 -7.78 -11.81 -3.23
N ASP A 45 -7.97 -12.03 -1.94
CA ASP A 45 -9.09 -12.77 -1.37
C ASP A 45 -10.02 -11.87 -0.54
N LEU A 46 -9.72 -10.57 -0.41
CA LEU A 46 -10.62 -9.64 0.27
C LEU A 46 -11.77 -9.20 -0.65
N PRO A 47 -13.02 -9.19 -0.13
CA PRO A 47 -14.12 -8.57 -0.84
C PRO A 47 -13.94 -7.04 -0.85
N GLY A 48 -14.61 -6.37 -1.79
CA GLY A 48 -14.38 -4.95 -2.08
C GLY A 48 -14.46 -4.01 -0.87
N GLY A 49 -15.42 -4.19 0.04
CA GLY A 49 -15.54 -3.34 1.23
C GLY A 49 -14.37 -3.47 2.20
N HIS A 50 -13.89 -4.70 2.43
CA HIS A 50 -12.71 -4.93 3.27
C HIS A 50 -11.43 -4.44 2.59
N LEU A 51 -11.32 -4.62 1.29
CA LEU A 51 -10.20 -4.12 0.50
C LEU A 51 -10.14 -2.58 0.54
N LEU A 52 -11.30 -1.90 0.44
CA LEU A 52 -11.39 -0.45 0.52
C LEU A 52 -10.98 0.09 1.90
N ASN A 53 -11.37 -0.59 2.98
CA ASN A 53 -10.92 -0.22 4.33
C ASN A 53 -9.40 -0.29 4.48
N TRP A 54 -8.77 -1.33 3.90
CA TRP A 54 -7.32 -1.41 3.84
C TRP A 54 -6.71 -0.31 2.98
N ALA A 55 -7.34 0.01 1.84
CA ALA A 55 -6.86 1.09 0.98
C ALA A 55 -6.83 2.43 1.70
N PHE A 56 -7.87 2.78 2.46
CA PHE A 56 -7.87 4.00 3.29
C PHE A 56 -6.76 3.98 4.35
N ARG A 57 -6.58 2.85 5.06
CA ARG A 57 -5.55 2.72 6.09
C ARG A 57 -4.15 2.87 5.51
N LEU A 58 -3.85 2.15 4.43
CA LEU A 58 -2.53 2.22 3.80
C LEU A 58 -2.28 3.59 3.16
N ARG A 59 -3.31 4.24 2.59
CA ARG A 59 -3.17 5.61 2.08
C ARG A 59 -2.71 6.58 3.17
N GLN A 60 -3.27 6.48 4.37
CA GLN A 60 -2.85 7.32 5.50
C GLN A 60 -1.38 7.10 5.85
N ILE A 61 -0.92 5.85 5.80
CA ILE A 61 0.46 5.47 6.12
C ILE A 61 1.43 5.96 5.04
N THR A 62 1.05 5.83 3.76
CA THR A 62 1.91 6.17 2.62
C THR A 62 1.94 7.67 2.31
N ALA A 63 0.96 8.45 2.78
CA ALA A 63 0.79 9.85 2.43
C ALA A 63 2.08 10.67 2.65
N GLY A 64 2.64 11.19 1.56
CA GLY A 64 3.87 11.98 1.57
C GLY A 64 5.16 11.20 1.81
N LYS A 65 5.09 9.86 1.95
CA LYS A 65 6.24 8.98 2.22
C LYS A 65 6.54 8.01 1.08
N ALA A 66 5.50 7.46 0.45
CA ALA A 66 5.61 6.48 -0.63
C ALA A 66 4.45 6.64 -1.62
N LEU A 67 4.65 6.21 -2.87
CA LEU A 67 3.54 6.05 -3.81
C LEU A 67 2.63 4.90 -3.36
N PHE A 68 1.32 5.07 -3.52
CA PHE A 68 0.33 4.09 -3.15
C PHE A 68 -0.50 3.65 -4.35
N ILE A 69 -0.42 2.36 -4.69
CA ILE A 69 -1.08 1.77 -5.83
C ILE A 69 -2.08 0.71 -5.35
N VAL A 70 -3.24 0.62 -5.98
CA VAL A 70 -4.20 -0.48 -5.75
C VAL A 70 -4.18 -1.41 -6.96
N ASN A 71 -3.94 -2.69 -6.73
CA ASN A 71 -3.88 -3.69 -7.80
C ASN A 71 -5.29 -4.02 -8.34
N ASP A 72 -5.46 -4.02 -9.67
CA ASP A 72 -6.66 -4.39 -10.47
C ASP A 72 -7.97 -3.63 -10.20
N ARG A 73 -8.14 -3.00 -9.04
CA ARG A 73 -9.39 -2.39 -8.57
C ARG A 73 -9.36 -0.87 -8.68
N ILE A 74 -9.60 -0.38 -9.89
CA ILE A 74 -9.64 1.06 -10.20
C ILE A 74 -10.67 1.82 -9.37
N ASP A 75 -11.83 1.21 -9.09
CA ASP A 75 -12.87 1.79 -8.24
C ASP A 75 -12.36 2.08 -6.82
N ILE A 76 -11.62 1.13 -6.23
CA ILE A 76 -11.01 1.28 -4.91
C ILE A 76 -9.85 2.26 -4.96
N ALA A 77 -9.05 2.26 -6.03
CA ALA A 77 -7.98 3.23 -6.23
C ALA A 77 -8.53 4.66 -6.18
N MET A 78 -9.61 4.93 -6.94
CA MET A 78 -10.27 6.23 -6.98
C MET A 78 -10.86 6.63 -5.63
N LEU A 79 -11.58 5.71 -4.97
CA LEU A 79 -12.22 5.99 -3.68
C LEU A 79 -11.21 6.26 -2.56
N SER A 80 -10.06 5.58 -2.58
CA SER A 80 -9.02 5.73 -1.56
C SER A 80 -8.03 6.87 -1.84
N GLY A 81 -8.05 7.46 -3.04
CA GLY A 81 -7.08 8.48 -3.45
C GLY A 81 -5.68 7.91 -3.67
N ALA A 82 -5.59 6.71 -4.23
CA ALA A 82 -4.34 6.13 -4.70
C ALA A 82 -3.67 7.01 -5.77
N ASP A 83 -2.36 6.87 -5.90
CA ASP A 83 -1.49 7.67 -6.78
C ASP A 83 -1.49 7.13 -8.24
#